data_AF-A0A496LML8-F1
#
_entry.id   AF-A0A496LML8-F1
#
_cell.length_a   1.000
_cell.length_b   1.000
_cell.length_c   1.000
_cell.angle_alpha   90.00
_cell.angle_beta   90.00
_cell.angle_gamma   90.00
#
_symmetry.space_group_name_H-M   'P 1'
#
loop_
_entity.id
_entity.type
_entity.pdbx_description
1 polymer ?
#
loop_
_entity_poly.entity_id
_entity_poly.type
_entity_poly.pdbx_seq_one_letter_code
_entity_poly.pdbx_strand_id
1 'polypeptide(L)'
;FEPDERNFKILSEFVSKLPQEIKEKITPIKAGVHHENATFYMQGEGLGATLSAEISEQKIDVAAISDAINHIPTFIKMDVQTFETYALLGAMDDIISHKPKLAICIYHKFSDLWDIPLLLKLWIPDCKLFMRHYECTQEETVIYALPEAK
;
A
#
# COMPACT_ATOMS: atom_id res chain seq x y z
N PHE A 1 -3.33 6.70 2.54
CA PHE A 1 -2.07 6.59 3.28
C PHE A 1 -1.02 7.31 2.48
N GLU A 2 -0.40 8.32 3.08
CA GLU A 2 0.71 9.08 2.48
C GLU A 2 1.55 9.64 3.64
N PRO A 3 2.74 9.06 3.92
CA PRO A 3 3.60 9.52 5.01
C PRO A 3 4.35 10.81 4.72
N ASP A 4 4.66 11.11 3.45
CA ASP A 4 5.45 12.30 3.10
C ASP A 4 4.62 13.58 3.33
N GLU A 5 5.19 14.53 4.07
CA GLU A 5 4.51 15.79 4.44
C GLU A 5 4.03 16.56 3.20
N ARG A 6 4.88 16.66 2.19
CA ARG A 6 4.61 17.46 1.00
C ARG A 6 3.50 16.82 0.19
N ASN A 7 3.59 15.51 -0.06
CA ASN A 7 2.57 14.76 -0.79
C ASN A 7 1.25 14.73 -0.02
N PHE A 8 1.27 14.55 1.30
CA PHE A 8 0.07 14.57 2.13
C PHE A 8 -0.64 15.92 2.07
N LYS A 9 0.11 17.02 2.07
CA LYS A 9 -0.45 18.37 1.89
C LYS A 9 -1.10 18.53 0.53
N ILE A 10 -0.43 18.09 -0.55
CA ILE A 10 -0.99 18.13 -1.91
C ILE A 10 -2.29 17.31 -1.99
N LEU A 11 -2.29 16.09 -1.44
CA LEU A 11 -3.46 15.22 -1.37
C LEU A 11 -4.61 15.88 -0.60
N SER A 12 -4.33 16.46 0.56
CA SER A 12 -5.33 17.11 1.41
C SER A 12 -5.93 18.35 0.72
N GLU A 13 -5.11 19.16 0.07
CA GLU A 13 -5.57 20.29 -0.74
C GLU A 13 -6.43 19.84 -1.92
N PHE A 14 -6.02 18.78 -2.63
CA PHE A 14 -6.83 18.20 -3.70
C PHE A 14 -8.20 17.74 -3.20
N VAL A 15 -8.24 16.97 -2.12
CA VAL A 15 -9.50 16.46 -1.52
C VAL A 15 -10.39 17.62 -1.06
N SER A 16 -9.82 18.70 -0.52
CA SER A 16 -10.58 19.87 -0.08
C SER A 16 -11.33 20.60 -1.19
N LYS A 17 -10.86 20.47 -2.44
CA LYS A 17 -11.45 21.10 -3.64
C LYS A 17 -12.52 20.25 -4.31
N LEU A 18 -12.73 19.01 -3.85
CA LEU A 18 -13.74 18.12 -4.42
C LEU A 18 -15.16 18.50 -3.96
N PRO A 19 -16.19 18.16 -4.75
CA PRO A 19 -17.59 18.27 -4.32
C PRO A 19 -17.83 17.56 -2.98
N GLN A 20 -18.70 18.13 -2.15
CA GLN A 20 -18.94 17.66 -0.77
C GLN A 20 -19.31 16.16 -0.72
N GLU A 21 -20.17 15.70 -1.63
CA GLU A 21 -20.62 14.30 -1.76
C GLU A 21 -19.51 13.29 -2.07
N ILE A 22 -18.38 13.75 -2.62
CA ILE A 22 -17.19 12.93 -2.88
C ILE A 22 -16.22 13.07 -1.71
N LYS A 23 -16.00 14.30 -1.24
CA LYS A 23 -15.08 14.62 -0.14
C LYS A 23 -15.40 13.81 1.12
N GLU A 24 -16.68 13.65 1.47
CA GLU A 24 -17.11 12.87 2.64
C GLU A 24 -16.79 11.37 2.56
N LYS A 25 -16.47 10.86 1.35
CA LYS A 25 -16.10 9.46 1.12
C LYS A 25 -14.58 9.24 1.11
N ILE A 26 -13.78 10.30 1.27
CA ILE A 26 -12.32 10.23 1.19
C ILE A 26 -11.73 10.67 2.52
N THR A 27 -10.94 9.79 3.13
CA THR A 27 -10.19 10.08 4.36
C THR A 27 -8.70 9.96 4.08
N PRO A 28 -7.98 11.08 3.89
CA PRO A 28 -6.52 11.06 3.85
C PRO A 28 -5.96 10.65 5.20
N ILE A 29 -5.01 9.70 5.20
CA ILE A 29 -4.32 9.23 6.41
C ILE A 29 -2.83 9.53 6.24
N LYS A 30 -2.28 10.36 7.14
CA LYS A 30 -0.87 10.76 7.15
C LYS A 30 -0.03 9.72 7.89
N ALA A 31 0.16 8.59 7.24
CA ALA A 31 0.97 7.49 7.75
C ALA A 31 1.42 6.62 6.57
N GLY A 32 2.56 5.95 6.76
CA GLY A 32 2.93 4.80 5.94
C GLY A 32 2.09 3.58 6.32
N VAL A 33 2.22 2.50 5.56
CA VAL A 33 1.54 1.23 5.84
C VAL A 33 2.56 0.14 6.13
N HIS A 34 2.29 -0.66 7.16
CA HIS A 34 3.17 -1.70 7.65
C HIS A 34 2.34 -2.85 8.26
N HIS A 35 2.98 -3.85 8.86
CA HIS A 35 2.29 -4.96 9.50
C HIS A 35 1.81 -4.63 10.93
N GLU A 36 2.24 -3.50 11.48
CA GLU A 36 1.93 -3.04 12.84
C GLU A 36 1.93 -1.52 12.90
N ASN A 37 1.35 -0.97 13.96
CA ASN A 37 1.42 0.45 14.25
C ASN A 37 2.76 0.76 14.93
N ALA A 38 3.57 1.59 14.29
CA ALA A 38 4.90 1.93 14.80
C ALA A 38 5.34 3.32 14.34
N THR A 39 6.39 3.82 14.97
CA THR A 39 7.12 5.00 14.52
C THR A 39 8.50 4.55 14.06
N PHE A 40 8.87 4.92 12.84
CA PHE A 40 10.22 4.75 12.31
C PHE A 40 10.88 6.10 12.02
N TYR A 41 12.19 6.06 11.79
CA TYR A 41 12.99 7.22 11.41
C TYR A 41 13.57 7.00 10.02
N MET A 42 13.33 7.96 9.13
CA MET A 42 13.79 7.88 7.76
C MET A 42 15.26 8.32 7.67
N GLN A 43 16.09 7.53 6.98
CA GLN A 43 17.43 7.93 6.55
C GLN A 43 17.45 8.10 5.03
N GLY A 44 17.87 9.28 4.57
CA GLY A 44 17.92 9.65 3.15
C GLY A 44 16.71 10.43 2.65
N GLU A 45 16.75 10.89 1.40
CA GLU A 45 15.66 11.62 0.72
C GLU A 45 15.26 10.93 -0.59
N GLY A 46 13.97 11.03 -0.97
CA GLY A 46 13.46 10.54 -2.26
C GLY A 46 13.37 9.01 -2.39
N LEU A 47 13.56 8.50 -3.60
CA LEU A 47 13.42 7.07 -3.99
C LEU A 47 14.36 6.10 -3.25
N GLY A 48 15.38 6.61 -2.55
CA GLY A 48 16.36 5.82 -1.80
C GLY A 48 16.18 5.86 -0.28
N ALA A 49 15.09 6.46 0.21
CA ALA A 49 14.84 6.58 1.64
C ALA A 49 14.60 5.20 2.28
N THR A 50 15.22 4.96 3.43
CA THR A 50 15.05 3.73 4.20
C THR A 50 14.52 4.03 5.59
N LEU A 51 13.76 3.10 6.16
CA LEU A 51 13.33 3.20 7.55
C LEU A 51 14.37 2.56 8.46
N SER A 52 14.74 3.28 9.51
CA SER A 52 15.63 2.86 10.58
C SER A 52 14.94 3.02 11.92
N ALA A 53 15.32 2.19 12.90
CA ALA A 53 14.92 2.37 14.29
C ALA A 53 15.80 3.42 15.01
N GLU A 54 16.86 3.90 14.37
CA GLU A 54 17.78 4.88 14.92
C GLU A 54 17.25 6.29 14.72
N ILE A 55 17.31 7.12 15.76
CA ILE A 55 16.74 8.46 15.76
C ILE A 55 17.36 9.31 14.64
N SER A 56 16.51 9.82 13.74
CA SER A 56 16.85 10.83 12.73
C SER A 56 15.89 12.02 12.83
N GLU A 57 16.14 13.08 12.06
CA GLU A 57 15.28 14.27 12.04
C GLU A 57 13.89 14.00 11.42
N GLN A 58 13.75 12.95 10.60
CA GLN A 58 12.53 12.65 9.86
C GLN A 58 11.82 11.44 10.44
N LYS A 59 10.80 11.71 11.26
CA LYS A 59 9.92 10.71 11.85
C LYS A 59 8.79 10.34 10.88
N ILE A 60 8.52 9.04 10.72
CA ILE A 60 7.38 8.51 9.97
C ILE A 60 6.57 7.58 10.88
N ASP A 61 5.29 7.91 11.03
CA ASP A 61 4.33 6.99 11.64
C ASP A 61 3.81 6.04 10.57
N VAL A 62 3.70 4.76 10.93
CA VAL A 62 3.12 3.71 10.08
C VAL A 62 1.96 3.03 10.79
N ALA A 63 1.03 2.50 10.01
CA ALA A 63 -0.13 1.78 10.54
C ALA A 63 -0.34 0.43 9.85
N ALA A 64 -0.88 -0.53 10.59
CA ALA A 64 -1.54 -1.68 9.98
C ALA A 64 -2.84 -1.22 9.32
N ILE A 65 -3.09 -1.68 8.08
CA ILE A 65 -4.27 -1.25 7.32
C ILE A 65 -5.54 -1.66 8.06
N SER A 66 -5.60 -2.89 8.57
CA SER A 66 -6.75 -3.40 9.32
C SER A 66 -7.05 -2.63 10.60
N ASP A 67 -6.04 -2.02 11.24
CA ASP A 67 -6.24 -1.16 12.42
C ASP A 67 -6.72 0.25 12.04
N ALA A 68 -6.35 0.71 10.85
CA ALA A 68 -6.59 2.08 10.40
C ALA A 68 -7.95 2.27 9.71
N ILE A 69 -8.63 1.19 9.29
CA ILE A 69 -9.92 1.25 8.60
C ILE A 69 -10.99 0.46 9.35
N ASN A 70 -12.21 1.02 9.42
CA ASN A 70 -13.36 0.38 10.07
C ASN A 70 -14.36 -0.24 9.07
N HIS A 71 -13.92 -0.53 7.85
CA HIS A 71 -14.77 -1.06 6.78
C HIS A 71 -14.04 -2.14 5.98
N ILE A 72 -14.81 -3.10 5.47
CA ILE A 72 -14.28 -4.20 4.67
C ILE A 72 -13.83 -3.66 3.31
N PRO A 73 -12.55 -3.79 2.94
CA PRO A 73 -12.07 -3.35 1.64
C PRO A 73 -12.66 -4.23 0.52
N THR A 74 -13.03 -3.60 -0.60
CA THR A 74 -13.44 -4.31 -1.83
C THR A 74 -12.38 -4.23 -2.94
N PHE A 75 -11.42 -3.32 -2.77
CA PHE A 75 -10.28 -3.09 -3.64
C PHE A 75 -9.13 -2.47 -2.84
N ILE A 76 -7.91 -2.94 -3.06
CA ILE A 76 -6.68 -2.38 -2.48
C ILE A 76 -5.70 -2.10 -3.63
N LYS A 77 -5.31 -0.83 -3.80
CA LYS A 77 -4.19 -0.42 -4.65
C LYS A 77 -2.99 -0.13 -3.76
N MET A 78 -1.82 -0.62 -4.14
CA MET A 78 -0.61 -0.44 -3.35
C MET A 78 0.60 -0.16 -4.23
N ASP A 79 1.35 0.85 -3.80
CA ASP A 79 2.57 1.38 -4.39
C ASP A 79 3.23 2.19 -3.29
N VAL A 80 4.05 1.52 -2.48
CA VAL A 80 4.44 2.00 -1.14
C VAL A 80 5.95 1.89 -0.93
N GLN A 81 6.71 2.03 -2.02
CA GLN A 81 8.15 2.25 -2.03
C GLN A 81 8.90 1.25 -1.14
N THR A 82 8.92 -0.03 -1.52
CA THR A 82 9.63 -1.16 -0.87
C THR A 82 8.90 -1.83 0.33
N PHE A 83 7.78 -1.28 0.80
CA PHE A 83 7.04 -1.80 1.96
C PHE A 83 5.86 -2.72 1.62
N GLU A 84 5.69 -3.12 0.36
CA GLU A 84 4.53 -3.85 -0.13
C GLU A 84 4.25 -5.12 0.67
N THR A 85 5.27 -5.94 0.92
CA THR A 85 5.12 -7.18 1.69
C THR A 85 4.64 -6.91 3.12
N TYR A 86 5.18 -5.90 3.80
CA TYR A 86 4.74 -5.55 5.17
C TYR A 86 3.35 -4.93 5.20
N ALA A 87 3.03 -4.08 4.23
CA ALA A 87 1.70 -3.50 4.11
C ALA A 87 0.64 -4.56 3.80
N LEU A 88 0.96 -5.57 2.98
CA LEU A 88 0.11 -6.73 2.73
C LEU A 88 -0.12 -7.54 4.02
N LEU A 89 0.92 -7.74 4.84
CA LEU A 89 0.80 -8.41 6.14
C LEU A 89 -0.15 -7.65 7.08
N GLY A 90 -0.09 -6.32 7.10
CA GLY A 90 -1.00 -5.48 7.88
C GLY A 90 -2.45 -5.43 7.37
N ALA A 91 -2.75 -6.13 6.26
CA ALA A 91 -4.08 -6.31 5.70
C ALA A 91 -4.43 -7.81 5.51
N MET A 92 -3.60 -8.73 6.03
CA MET A 92 -3.66 -10.15 5.69
C MET A 92 -5.03 -10.77 6.01
N ASP A 93 -5.55 -10.50 7.21
CA ASP A 93 -6.82 -11.06 7.67
C ASP A 93 -8.00 -10.61 6.80
N ASP A 94 -8.02 -9.33 6.39
CA ASP A 94 -9.01 -8.79 5.47
C ASP A 94 -8.87 -9.40 4.07
N ILE A 95 -7.64 -9.58 3.58
CA ILE A 95 -7.37 -10.18 2.28
C ILE A 95 -7.86 -11.63 2.23
N ILE A 96 -7.54 -12.43 3.24
CA ILE A 96 -7.93 -13.84 3.32
C ILE A 96 -9.46 -13.96 3.46
N SER A 97 -10.06 -13.16 4.36
CA SER A 97 -11.48 -13.29 4.71
C SER A 97 -12.42 -12.75 3.63
N HIS A 98 -12.03 -11.64 2.99
CA HIS A 98 -12.92 -10.90 2.10
C HIS A 98 -12.51 -10.97 0.63
N LYS A 99 -11.30 -11.45 0.33
CA LYS A 99 -10.76 -11.60 -1.03
C LYS A 99 -11.00 -10.34 -1.89
N PRO A 100 -10.61 -9.13 -1.42
CA PRO A 100 -10.75 -7.92 -2.22
C PRO A 100 -9.97 -8.04 -3.52
N LYS A 101 -10.34 -7.23 -4.51
CA LYS A 101 -9.50 -7.06 -5.69
C LYS A 101 -8.20 -6.40 -5.26
N LEU A 102 -7.06 -6.85 -5.77
CA LEU A 102 -5.75 -6.26 -5.47
C LEU A 102 -5.10 -5.72 -6.73
N ALA A 103 -4.41 -4.60 -6.63
CA ALA A 103 -3.50 -4.05 -7.64
C ALA A 103 -2.22 -3.58 -6.92
N ILE A 104 -1.19 -4.42 -6.94
CA ILE A 104 0.03 -4.23 -6.13
C ILE A 104 1.21 -4.02 -7.07
N CYS A 105 1.92 -2.91 -6.93
CA CYS A 105 3.19 -2.70 -7.63
C CYS A 105 4.22 -3.73 -7.13
N ILE A 106 4.98 -4.33 -8.04
CA ILE A 106 5.96 -5.40 -7.74
C ILE A 106 7.35 -5.09 -8.32
N TYR A 107 7.66 -3.80 -8.49
CA TYR A 107 8.91 -3.35 -9.13
C TYR A 107 9.92 -2.74 -8.16
N HIS A 108 9.53 -2.42 -6.91
CA HIS A 108 10.43 -1.73 -5.96
C HIS A 108 11.56 -2.62 -5.46
N LYS A 109 11.28 -3.90 -5.18
CA LYS A 109 12.32 -4.91 -4.97
C LYS A 109 12.24 -5.92 -6.09
N PHE A 110 13.41 -6.37 -6.56
CA PHE A 110 13.46 -7.53 -7.45
C PHE A 110 12.72 -8.73 -6.85
N SER A 111 12.80 -8.90 -5.52
CA SER A 111 12.13 -9.99 -4.82
C SER A 111 10.60 -9.95 -4.88
N ASP A 112 10.01 -8.76 -5.01
CA ASP A 112 8.57 -8.59 -5.08
C ASP A 112 7.95 -9.25 -6.33
N LEU A 113 8.74 -9.45 -7.40
CA LEU A 113 8.32 -10.16 -8.61
C LEU A 113 7.92 -11.61 -8.35
N TRP A 114 8.47 -12.25 -7.31
CA TRP A 114 8.16 -13.63 -6.93
C TRP A 114 7.47 -13.71 -5.57
N ASP A 115 7.96 -12.98 -4.57
CA ASP A 115 7.46 -13.08 -3.20
C ASP A 115 5.97 -12.71 -3.10
N ILE A 116 5.57 -11.60 -3.71
CA ILE A 116 4.18 -11.11 -3.64
C ILE A 116 3.20 -12.06 -4.35
N PRO A 117 3.41 -12.48 -5.62
CA PRO A 117 2.53 -13.47 -6.24
C PRO A 117 2.43 -14.78 -5.45
N LEU A 118 3.54 -15.27 -4.89
CA LEU A 118 3.55 -16.50 -4.09
C LEU A 118 2.79 -16.32 -2.77
N LEU A 119 2.97 -15.20 -2.09
CA LEU A 119 2.25 -14.83 -0.87
C LEU A 119 0.74 -14.75 -1.12
N LEU A 120 0.33 -14.08 -2.19
CA LEU A 120 -1.08 -13.99 -2.58
C LEU A 120 -1.64 -15.37 -2.95
N LYS A 121 -0.89 -16.24 -3.63
CA LYS A 121 -1.34 -17.61 -3.90
C LYS A 121 -1.45 -18.47 -2.65
N LEU A 122 -0.63 -18.22 -1.63
CA LEU A 122 -0.74 -18.90 -0.34
C LEU A 122 -2.02 -18.49 0.40
N TRP A 123 -2.32 -17.19 0.43
CA TRP A 123 -3.44 -16.65 1.20
C TRP A 123 -4.80 -16.82 0.52
N ILE A 124 -4.84 -16.62 -0.81
CA ILE A 124 -6.06 -16.66 -1.61
C ILE A 124 -5.86 -17.56 -2.85
N PRO A 125 -5.72 -18.88 -2.66
CA PRO A 125 -5.30 -19.81 -3.73
C PRO A 125 -6.21 -19.79 -4.97
N ASP A 126 -7.51 -19.58 -4.77
CA ASP A 126 -8.53 -19.54 -5.83
C ASP A 126 -8.47 -18.24 -6.66
N CYS A 127 -7.77 -17.21 -6.18
CA CYS A 127 -7.70 -15.90 -6.83
C CYS A 127 -6.88 -15.97 -8.12
N LYS A 128 -7.35 -15.37 -9.21
CA LYS A 128 -6.61 -15.33 -10.48
C LYS A 128 -5.62 -14.18 -10.44
N LEU A 129 -4.35 -14.50 -10.69
CA LEU A 129 -3.28 -13.52 -10.74
C LEU A 129 -2.99 -13.11 -12.19
N PHE A 130 -2.87 -11.80 -12.43
CA PHE A 130 -2.49 -11.24 -13.72
C PHE A 130 -1.37 -10.23 -13.50
N MET A 131 -0.31 -10.31 -14.30
CA MET A 131 0.76 -9.31 -14.29
C MET A 131 0.60 -8.40 -15.51
N ARG A 132 0.76 -7.09 -15.31
CA ARG A 132 0.82 -6.10 -16.39
C ARG A 132 1.98 -5.15 -16.15
N HIS A 133 2.48 -4.61 -17.24
CA HIS A 133 3.56 -3.64 -17.26
C HIS A 133 3.10 -2.45 -18.09
N TYR A 134 3.21 -1.25 -17.53
CA TYR A 134 2.62 -0.03 -18.12
C TYR A 134 3.64 0.98 -18.64
N GLU A 135 4.93 0.75 -18.42
CA GLU A 135 6.00 1.67 -18.85
C GLU A 135 7.05 0.97 -19.73
N CYS A 136 8.10 1.70 -20.10
CA CYS A 136 9.27 1.13 -20.81
C CYS A 136 10.47 0.89 -19.90
N THR A 137 10.39 1.30 -18.64
CA THR A 137 11.42 1.12 -17.60
C THR A 137 11.00 0.01 -16.63
N GLN A 138 11.70 -0.22 -15.52
CA GLN A 138 11.29 -1.22 -14.53
C GLN A 138 10.00 -0.86 -13.78
N GLU A 139 9.68 0.44 -13.72
CA GLU A 139 8.55 0.99 -12.98
C GLU A 139 7.19 0.51 -13.53
N GLU A 140 6.12 0.73 -12.77
CA GLU A 140 4.76 0.43 -13.21
C GLU A 140 4.51 -1.04 -13.63
N THR A 141 5.26 -1.98 -13.01
CA THR A 141 4.93 -3.42 -13.06
C THR A 141 3.98 -3.75 -11.93
N VAL A 142 2.77 -4.20 -12.27
CA VAL A 142 1.66 -4.40 -11.33
C VAL A 142 1.14 -5.84 -11.41
N ILE A 143 0.94 -6.46 -10.25
CA ILE A 143 0.17 -7.69 -10.12
C ILE A 143 -1.26 -7.39 -9.67
N TYR A 144 -2.20 -7.97 -10.40
CA TYR A 144 -3.62 -7.95 -10.08
C TYR A 144 -4.03 -9.30 -9.53
N ALA A 145 -4.70 -9.29 -8.38
CA ALA A 145 -5.37 -10.47 -7.83
C ALA A 145 -6.88 -10.26 -7.93
N LEU A 146 -7.53 -11.07 -8.78
CA LEU A 146 -8.96 -11.00 -9.00
C LEU A 146 -9.66 -12.24 -8.42
N PRO A 147 -10.52 -12.08 -7.39
CA PRO A 147 -11.34 -13.19 -6.91
C PRO A 147 -12.28 -13.67 -8.03
N GLU A 148 -12.68 -14.94 -7.98
CA GLU A 148 -13.73 -15.41 -8.89
C GLU A 148 -15.03 -14.61 -8.65
N ALA A 149 -15.70 -14.25 -9.75
CA ALA A 149 -16.99 -13.57 -9.67
C ALA A 149 -17.97 -14.50 -8.95
N LYS A 150 -18.59 -14.00 -7.87
CA LYS A 150 -19.75 -14.64 -7.25
C LYS A 150 -21.00 -14.38 -8.08
#